data_AF-A0A2I0I2D8-F1
#
_entry.id   AF-A0A2I0I2D8-F1
#
_cell.length_a   1.000
_cell.length_b   1.000
_cell.length_c   1.000
_cell.angle_alpha   90.00
_cell.angle_beta   90.00
_cell.angle_gamma   90.00
#
_symmetry.space_group_name_H-M   'P 1'
#
loop_
_entity.id
_entity.type
_entity.pdbx_description
1 polymer ?
#
loop_
_entity_poly.entity_id
_entity_poly.type
_entity_poly.pdbx_seq_one_letter_code
_entity_poly.pdbx_strand_id
1 'polypeptide(L)' 'AFADEIGIPFMETSAKNSTNVEQAFMAMAAAIKNRMASQPAMNSARPPTVNIRGQPVNQKGGCCSS' A
#
# COMPACT_ATOMS: atom_id res chain seq x y z
N ALA A 1 -12.61 -23.04 -14.13
CA ALA A 1 -12.46 -23.28 -12.68
C ALA A 1 -13.04 -22.08 -11.92
N PHE A 2 -13.33 -22.16 -10.62
CA PHE A 2 -14.04 -21.10 -9.86
C PHE A 2 -13.42 -19.70 -10.04
N ALA A 3 -12.09 -19.60 -10.05
CA ALA A 3 -11.37 -18.34 -10.22
C ALA A 3 -11.65 -17.66 -11.59
N ASP A 4 -11.79 -18.44 -12.66
CA ASP A 4 -12.15 -17.93 -13.99
C ASP A 4 -13.57 -17.39 -14.02
N GLU A 5 -14.49 -18.04 -13.30
CA GLU A 5 -15.92 -17.67 -13.24
C GLU A 5 -16.13 -16.32 -12.56
N ILE A 6 -15.32 -15.99 -11.55
CA ILE A 6 -15.36 -14.70 -10.84
C ILE A 6 -14.30 -13.72 -11.34
N GLY A 7 -13.53 -14.09 -12.36
CA GLY A 7 -12.53 -13.22 -13.01
C GLY A 7 -11.32 -12.85 -12.13
N ILE A 8 -10.94 -13.72 -11.19
CA ILE A 8 -9.74 -13.49 -10.36
C ILE A 8 -8.57 -14.38 -10.79
N PRO A 9 -7.32 -13.87 -10.79
CA PRO A 9 -6.15 -14.69 -11.01
C PRO A 9 -5.98 -15.73 -9.89
N PHE A 10 -5.52 -16.93 -10.24
CA PHE A 10 -5.24 -18.01 -9.31
C PHE A 10 -3.83 -18.58 -9.54
N MET A 11 -3.17 -18.98 -8.46
CA MET A 11 -1.85 -19.62 -8.49
C MET A 11 -1.73 -20.59 -7.31
N GLU A 12 -1.40 -21.85 -7.61
CA GLU A 12 -1.06 -22.83 -6.58
C GLU A 12 0.35 -22.54 -6.06
N THR A 13 0.49 -22.46 -4.74
CA THR A 13 1.76 -22.17 -4.07
C THR A 13 2.00 -23.15 -2.94
N SER A 14 3.26 -23.40 -2.61
CA SER A 14 3.60 -24.13 -1.39
C SER A 14 4.73 -23.39 -0.68
N ALA A 15 4.40 -22.87 0.50
CA ALA A 15 5.36 -22.18 1.37
C ALA A 15 6.46 -23.13 1.85
N LYS A 16 6.15 -24.42 2.02
CA LYS A 16 7.09 -25.42 2.56
C LYS A 16 8.27 -25.69 1.64
N ASN A 17 8.03 -25.71 0.33
CA ASN A 17 9.05 -25.98 -0.70
C ASN A 17 9.33 -24.75 -1.58
N SER A 18 8.83 -23.59 -1.18
CA SER A 18 8.94 -22.31 -1.90
C SER A 18 8.42 -22.33 -3.35
N THR A 19 7.58 -23.30 -3.71
CA THR A 19 7.00 -23.36 -5.05
C THR A 19 6.06 -22.18 -5.27
N ASN A 20 6.30 -21.42 -6.34
CA ASN A 20 5.51 -20.29 -6.83
C ASN A 20 5.33 -19.13 -5.84
N VAL A 21 6.04 -19.12 -4.71
CA VAL A 21 5.90 -18.07 -3.68
C VAL A 21 6.37 -16.72 -4.23
N GLU A 22 7.58 -16.66 -4.79
CA GLU A 22 8.13 -15.42 -5.36
C GLU A 22 7.27 -14.91 -6.54
N GLN A 23 6.85 -15.83 -7.41
CA GLN A 23 5.99 -15.51 -8.55
C GLN A 23 4.64 -14.96 -8.11
N ALA A 24 4.05 -15.48 -7.03
CA ALA A 24 2.81 -14.95 -6.48
C ALA A 24 2.97 -13.49 -6.01
N PHE A 25 4.07 -13.17 -5.32
CA PHE A 25 4.37 -11.79 -4.90
C PHE A 25 4.60 -10.86 -6.10
N MET A 26 5.38 -11.30 -7.08
CA MET A 26 5.65 -10.50 -8.29
C MET A 26 4.37 -10.27 -9.12
N ALA A 27 3.55 -11.30 -9.30
CA ALA A 27 2.28 -11.19 -10.01
C ALA A 27 1.31 -10.23 -9.32
N MET A 28 1.23 -10.29 -7.98
CA MET A 28 0.40 -9.37 -7.20
C MET A 28 0.89 -7.92 -7.32
N ALA A 29 2.20 -7.68 -7.19
CA ALA A 29 2.78 -6.35 -7.34
C ALA A 29 2.57 -5.78 -8.74
N ALA A 30 2.74 -6.61 -9.79
CA ALA A 30 2.50 -6.23 -11.17
C ALA A 30 1.02 -5.87 -11.41
N ALA A 31 0.09 -6.65 -10.86
CA ALA A 31 -1.35 -6.37 -10.95
C ALA A 31 -1.71 -5.03 -10.30
N ILE A 32 -1.17 -4.74 -9.11
CA ILE A 32 -1.36 -3.45 -8.43
C ILE A 32 -0.79 -2.32 -9.28
N LYS A 33 0.45 -2.46 -9.78
CA LYS A 33 1.09 -1.46 -10.63
C LYS A 33 0.26 -1.15 -11.88
N ASN A 34 -0.24 -2.17 -12.57
CA ASN A 34 -1.05 -2.00 -13.78
C ASN A 34 -2.37 -1.30 -13.46
N ARG A 35 -3.03 -1.67 -12.36
CA ARG A 35 -4.24 -0.99 -11.89
C ARG A 35 -3.97 0.48 -11.55
N MET A 36 -2.85 0.77 -10.87
CA MET A 36 -2.47 2.14 -10.55
C MET A 36 -2.10 2.95 -11.80
N ALA A 37 -1.45 2.35 -12.79
CA ALA A 37 -1.13 3.01 -14.05
C ALA A 37 -2.37 3.41 -14.86
N SER A 38 -3.47 2.67 -14.73
CA SER A 38 -4.77 3.02 -15.35
C SER A 38 -5.54 4.12 -14.60
N GLN A 39 -5.13 4.48 -13.39
CA GLN A 39 -5.74 5.59 -12.65
C GLN A 39 -5.11 6.91 -13.10
N PRO A 40 -5.88 8.01 -13.19
CA PRO A 40 -5.31 9.34 -13.41
C PRO A 40 -4.21 9.58 -12.37
N ALA A 41 -3.08 10.16 -12.80
CA ALA A 41 -1.94 10.42 -11.93
C ALA A 41 -2.44 10.98 -10.60
N MET A 42 -2.29 10.20 -9.53
CA MET A 42 -2.66 10.63 -8.19
C MET A 42 -1.75 11.80 -7.89
N ASN A 43 -2.30 13.01 -7.94
CA ASN A 43 -1.59 14.22 -7.61
C ASN A 43 -0.95 13.95 -6.26
N SER A 44 0.39 13.96 -6.19
CA SER A 44 1.17 13.38 -5.10
C SER A 44 1.03 14.13 -3.76
N ALA A 45 -0.03 14.93 -3.62
CA ALA A 45 -0.55 15.52 -2.40
C ALA A 45 -1.01 14.39 -1.47
N ARG A 46 -0.03 13.79 -0.80
CA ARG A 46 -0.24 12.93 0.36
C ARG A 46 -1.16 13.72 1.31
N PRO A 47 -2.32 13.16 1.73
CA PRO A 47 -3.16 13.84 2.71
C PRO A 47 -2.30 14.22 3.92
N PRO A 48 -2.48 15.43 4.50
CA PRO A 48 -1.61 15.94 5.54
C PRO A 48 -1.56 14.93 6.69
N THR A 49 -0.48 14.17 6.74
CA THR A 49 -0.27 13.13 7.75
C THR A 49 0.61 13.77 8.81
N VAL A 50 0.05 13.99 9.99
CA VAL A 50 0.82 14.54 11.11
C VAL A 50 1.80 13.47 11.57
N ASN A 51 3.10 13.76 11.48
CA ASN A 51 4.13 12.88 11.99
C ASN A 51 4.23 13.10 13.51
N ILE A 52 3.69 12.17 14.31
CA ILE A 52 3.65 12.23 15.79
C ILE A 52 5.04 11.96 16.41
N ARG A 53 6.12 12.05 15.63
CA ARG A 53 7.46 12.18 16.17
C ARG A 53 7.58 13.58 16.78
N GLY A 54 7.21 13.69 18.06
CA GLY A 54 7.24 14.94 18.80
C GLY A 54 8.61 15.59 18.68
N GLN A 55 8.66 16.74 18.00
CA GLN A 55 9.79 17.63 18.08
C GLN A 55 9.60 18.51 19.32
N PRO A 56 10.64 18.77 20.11
CA PRO A 56 10.54 19.70 21.23
C PRO A 56 10.13 21.06 20.68
N VAL A 57 8.91 21.49 21.01
CA VAL A 57 8.42 22.82 20.67
C VAL A 57 9.21 23.84 21.48
N ASN A 58 9.85 24.80 20.80
CA ASN A 58 10.52 25.89 21.49
C ASN A 58 9.44 26.79 22.09
N GLN A 59 9.16 26.63 23.38
CA GLN A 59 8.13 27.39 24.11
C GLN A 59 8.54 28.86 24.19
N LYS A 60 8.27 29.63 23.14
CA LYS A 60 8.12 31.08 23.24
C LYS A 60 6.72 31.31 23.77
N GLY A 61 6.63 31.67 25.05
CA GLY A 61 5.38 31.74 25.81
C GLY A 61 4.29 32.52 25.09
N GLY A 62 3.09 31.96 25.07
CA GLY A 62 1.90 32.65 24.56
C GLY A 62 0.76 31.71 24.20
N CYS A 63 -0.25 31.69 25.07
CA CYS A 63 -1.65 31.37 24.78
C CYS A 63 -2.01 29.89 24.49
N CYS A 64 -2.28 29.14 25.58
CA CYS A 64 -3.30 28.08 25.60
C CYS A 64 -4.13 28.31 26.88
N SER A 65 -5.12 29.21 26.82
CA SER A 65 -6.16 29.33 27.85
C SER A 65 -7.43 28.70 27.31
N SER A 66 -7.82 27.59 27.96
CA SER A 66 -9.09 26.84 27.88
C SER A 66 -9.58 26.37 26.51
#